data_AF-A0A8S3EDV5-F1
#
_entry.id   AF-A0A8S3EDV5-F1
#
_cell.length_a   1.000
_cell.length_b   1.000
_cell.length_c   1.000
_cell.angle_alpha   90.00
_cell.angle_beta   90.00
_cell.angle_gamma   90.00
#
_symmetry.space_group_name_H-M   'P 1'
#
loop_
_entity.id
_entity.type
_entity.pdbx_description
1 polymer ?
#
loop_
_entity_poly.entity_id
_entity_poly.type
_entity_poly.pdbx_seq_one_letter_code
_entity_poly.pdbx_strand_id
1 'polypeptide(L)'
;ASKWGLNGFLGSIYEDVREYGIKVCSIMPGFVNTPMLDGDRYNLNLDKCVQSEDIAEGVLYILRTPYNVCPTEIKYRPQYTPYLK
;
A
#
# COMPACT_ATOMS: atom_id res chain seq x y z
N ALA A 1 -0.26 -10.41 -12.85
CA ALA A 1 -1.33 -11.33 -12.43
C ALA A 1 -1.48 -11.37 -10.90
N SER A 2 -0.45 -11.72 -10.14
CA SER A 2 -0.57 -12.02 -8.69
C SER A 2 -1.21 -10.91 -7.84
N LYS A 3 -0.84 -9.64 -8.06
CA LYS A 3 -1.40 -8.50 -7.31
C LYS A 3 -2.91 -8.28 -7.57
N TRP A 4 -3.37 -8.54 -8.78
CA TRP A 4 -4.79 -8.46 -9.12
C TRP A 4 -5.59 -9.57 -8.46
N GLY A 5 -5.03 -10.79 -8.42
CA GLY A 5 -5.63 -11.91 -7.69
C GLY A 5 -5.74 -11.63 -6.20
N LEU A 6 -4.69 -11.07 -5.59
CA LEU A 6 -4.70 -10.67 -4.19
C LEU A 6 -5.81 -9.65 -3.88
N ASN A 7 -6.00 -8.63 -4.72
CA ASN A 7 -7.05 -7.63 -4.50
C ASN A 7 -8.46 -8.23 -4.54
N GLY A 8 -8.74 -9.10 -5.51
CA GLY A 8 -10.03 -9.80 -5.58
C GLY A 8 -10.26 -10.68 -4.35
N PHE A 9 -9.23 -11.44 -3.95
CA PHE A 9 -9.28 -12.29 -2.76
C PHE A 9 -9.54 -11.51 -1.47
N LEU A 10 -8.82 -10.39 -1.25
CA LEU A 10 -9.00 -9.55 -0.07
C LEU A 10 -10.39 -8.89 -0.04
N GLY A 11 -10.93 -8.52 -1.20
CA GLY A 11 -12.30 -8.01 -1.31
C GLY A 11 -13.35 -9.04 -0.85
N SER A 12 -13.21 -10.31 -1.27
CA SER A 12 -14.09 -11.39 -0.80
C SER A 12 -13.93 -11.65 0.70
N ILE A 13 -12.69 -11.71 1.21
CA ILE A 13 -12.44 -11.94 2.65
C ILE A 13 -13.09 -10.83 3.48
N TYR A 14 -12.98 -9.57 3.07
CA TYR A 14 -13.58 -8.45 3.81
C TYR A 14 -15.09 -8.67 4.04
N GLU A 15 -15.82 -9.06 3.00
CA GLU A 15 -17.26 -9.35 3.10
C GLU A 15 -17.55 -10.54 4.02
N ASP A 16 -16.70 -11.58 3.99
CA ASP A 16 -16.87 -12.76 4.84
C ASP A 16 -16.61 -12.48 6.33
N VAL A 17 -15.74 -11.52 6.66
CA VAL A 17 -15.26 -11.32 8.04
C VAL A 17 -15.73 -10.05 8.75
N ARG A 18 -16.29 -9.07 8.02
CA ARG A 18 -16.62 -7.75 8.60
C ARG A 18 -17.62 -7.81 9.75
N GLU A 19 -18.56 -8.76 9.72
CA GLU A 19 -19.58 -8.92 10.77
C GLU A 19 -18.98 -9.42 12.10
N TYR A 20 -17.75 -9.95 12.07
CA TYR A 20 -16.97 -10.30 13.27
C TYR A 20 -16.09 -9.15 13.77
N GLY A 21 -16.21 -7.94 13.20
CA GLY A 21 -15.40 -6.78 13.56
C GLY A 21 -13.94 -6.84 13.09
N ILE A 22 -13.64 -7.70 12.10
CA ILE A 22 -12.29 -7.85 11.54
C ILE A 22 -12.10 -6.87 10.38
N LYS A 23 -10.99 -6.13 10.41
CA LYS A 23 -10.59 -5.22 9.32
C LYS A 23 -9.73 -5.96 8.30
N VAL A 24 -9.99 -5.70 7.03
CA VAL A 24 -9.19 -6.21 5.91
C VAL A 24 -8.83 -5.03 5.03
N CYS A 25 -7.54 -4.83 4.80
CA CYS A 25 -7.01 -3.72 4.03
C CYS A 25 -5.91 -4.18 3.06
N SER A 26 -5.93 -3.65 1.85
CA SER A 26 -4.84 -3.78 0.88
C SER A 26 -4.09 -2.45 0.75
N ILE A 27 -2.80 -2.43 1.12
CA ILE A 27 -1.89 -1.30 0.86
C ILE A 27 -1.18 -1.56 -0.47
N MET A 28 -1.37 -0.66 -1.43
CA MET A 28 -0.90 -0.77 -2.81
C MET A 28 0.05 0.38 -3.14
N PRO A 29 1.34 0.26 -2.82
CA PRO A 29 2.31 1.29 -3.15
C PRO A 29 2.83 1.18 -4.59
N GLY A 30 3.33 2.30 -5.09
CA GLY A 30 4.19 2.39 -6.28
C GLY A 30 5.64 2.01 -5.94
N PHE A 31 6.60 2.75 -6.48
CA PHE A 31 8.01 2.59 -6.11
C PHE A 31 8.21 3.00 -4.64
N VAL A 32 8.75 2.08 -3.85
CA VAL A 32 9.12 2.32 -2.44
C VAL A 32 10.62 2.19 -2.29
N ASN A 33 11.25 3.17 -1.65
CA ASN A 33 12.68 3.17 -1.33
C ASN A 33 12.98 2.11 -0.27
N THR A 34 13.28 0.91 -0.73
CA THR A 34 13.64 -0.25 0.10
C THR A 34 14.74 -1.03 -0.61
N PRO A 35 15.48 -1.92 0.08
CA PRO A 35 16.50 -2.77 -0.58
C PRO A 35 15.95 -3.69 -1.69
N MET A 36 14.63 -3.91 -1.76
CA MET A 36 13.99 -4.66 -2.85
C MET A 36 13.95 -3.88 -4.17
N LEU A 37 14.02 -2.55 -4.12
CA LEU A 37 14.00 -1.68 -5.29
C LEU A 37 15.43 -1.45 -5.80
N ASP A 38 15.73 -1.99 -6.97
CA ASP A 38 16.96 -1.68 -7.70
C ASP A 38 16.81 -0.33 -8.43
N GLY A 39 17.14 0.76 -7.74
CA GLY A 39 16.96 2.13 -8.24
C GLY A 39 17.72 2.43 -9.54
N ASP A 40 18.91 1.86 -9.70
CA ASP A 40 19.79 2.06 -10.85
C ASP A 40 19.21 1.41 -12.10
N ARG A 41 18.67 0.19 -11.98
CA ARG A 41 18.00 -0.52 -13.08
C ARG A 41 16.85 0.28 -13.68
N TYR A 42 16.16 1.08 -12.86
CA TYR A 42 14.96 1.83 -13.29
C TYR A 42 15.23 3.32 -13.50
N ASN A 43 16.48 3.77 -13.39
CA ASN A 43 16.89 5.18 -13.50
C ASN A 43 16.03 6.10 -12.61
N LEU A 44 15.92 5.75 -11.33
CA LEU A 44 15.03 6.42 -10.37
C LEU A 44 15.80 7.33 -9.42
N ASN A 45 15.22 8.49 -9.12
CA ASN A 45 15.53 9.30 -7.96
C ASN A 45 14.77 8.72 -6.75
N LEU A 46 15.49 8.05 -5.85
CA LEU A 46 14.93 7.37 -4.67
C LEU A 46 14.26 8.33 -3.67
N ASP A 47 14.71 9.58 -3.59
CA ASP A 47 14.12 10.60 -2.70
C ASP A 47 12.71 10.99 -3.15
N LYS A 48 12.37 10.74 -4.42
CA LYS A 48 11.02 10.96 -4.98
C LYS A 48 10.14 9.72 -4.90
N CYS A 49 10.68 8.57 -4.53
CA CYS A 49 9.88 7.37 -4.29
C CYS A 49 9.09 7.51 -2.96
N VAL A 50 8.10 6.64 -2.78
CA VAL A 50 7.47 6.47 -1.46
C VAL A 50 8.53 5.94 -0.50
N GLN A 51 8.56 6.39 0.75
CA GLN A 51 9.52 5.89 1.74
C GLN A 51 8.91 4.73 2.55
N SER A 52 9.74 3.91 3.19
CA SER A 52 9.26 2.81 4.04
C SER A 52 8.42 3.31 5.21
N GLU A 53 8.76 4.49 5.72
CA GLU A 53 8.11 5.14 6.85
C GLU A 53 6.69 5.57 6.47
N ASP A 54 6.47 5.99 5.23
CA ASP A 54 5.13 6.32 4.72
C ASP A 54 4.22 5.08 4.75
N ILE A 55 4.76 3.90 4.39
CA ILE A 55 4.03 2.62 4.45
C ILE A 55 3.69 2.27 5.90
N ALA A 56 4.64 2.45 6.82
CA ALA A 56 4.42 2.20 8.25
C ALA A 56 3.34 3.12 8.83
N GLU A 57 3.35 4.41 8.49
CA GLU A 57 2.29 5.36 8.87
C GLU A 57 0.93 4.96 8.28
N GLY A 58 0.89 4.42 7.07
CA GLY A 58 -0.31 3.83 6.49
C GLY A 58 -0.89 2.68 7.32
N VAL A 59 -0.02 1.79 7.82
CA VAL A 59 -0.44 0.71 8.74
C VAL A 59 -0.98 1.29 10.04
N LEU A 60 -0.29 2.27 10.64
CA LEU A 60 -0.75 2.94 11.86
C LEU A 60 -2.09 3.66 11.66
N TYR A 61 -2.29 4.29 10.50
CA TYR A 61 -3.56 4.91 10.13
C TYR A 61 -4.70 3.88 10.15
N ILE A 62 -4.51 2.71 9.52
CA ILE A 62 -5.53 1.64 9.53
C ILE A 62 -5.84 1.21 10.97
N LEU A 63 -4.82 0.99 11.80
CA LEU A 63 -4.99 0.57 13.19
C LEU A 63 -5.71 1.62 14.04
N ARG A 64 -5.49 2.91 13.76
CA ARG A 64 -6.12 4.03 14.47
C ARG A 64 -7.56 4.32 14.03
N THR A 65 -8.02 3.75 12.92
CA THR A 65 -9.40 3.98 12.48
C THR A 65 -10.42 3.44 13.49
N PRO A 66 -11.58 4.10 13.67
CA PRO A 66 -12.65 3.62 14.56
C PRO A 66 -13.12 2.20 14.21
N TYR A 67 -13.80 1.52 15.14
CA TYR A 67 -14.25 0.14 14.95
C TYR A 67 -15.24 -0.03 13.79
N ASN A 68 -16.04 0.99 13.49
CA ASN A 68 -17.06 1.01 12.44
C ASN A 68 -16.55 1.51 11.09
N VAL A 69 -15.23 1.68 10.93
CA VAL A 69 -14.59 2.14 9.70
C VAL A 69 -13.43 1.21 9.35
N CYS A 70 -13.43 0.69 8.13
CA CYS A 70 -12.33 -0.09 7.57
C CYS A 70 -11.87 0.55 6.26
N PRO A 71 -10.67 1.16 6.20
CA PRO A 71 -10.05 1.52 4.93
C PRO A 71 -9.71 0.23 4.17
N THR A 72 -10.53 -0.17 3.20
CA THR A 72 -10.35 -1.45 2.48
C THR A 72 -9.21 -1.41 1.47
N GLU A 73 -8.93 -0.24 0.89
CA GLU A 73 -7.85 -0.01 -0.06
C GLU A 73 -7.12 1.30 0.24
N ILE A 74 -5.78 1.26 0.21
CA ILE A 74 -4.93 2.45 0.30
C ILE A 74 -3.91 2.40 -0.84
N LYS A 75 -3.89 3.42 -1.70
CA LYS A 75 -2.98 3.49 -2.88
C LYS A 75 -1.95 4.59 -2.66
N TYR A 76 -0.67 4.23 -2.59
CA TYR A 76 0.41 5.20 -2.47
C TYR A 76 1.16 5.34 -3.79
N ARG A 77 1.36 6.58 -4.22
CA ARG A 77 2.14 6.90 -5.40
C ARG A 77 3.04 8.10 -5.12
N PRO A 78 4.23 8.15 -5.74
CA PRO A 78 5.02 9.37 -5.80
C PRO A 78 4.17 10.56 -6.27
N GLN A 79 4.23 11.68 -5.54
CA GLN A 79 3.57 12.92 -5.94
C GLN A 79 4.24 13.54 -7.18
N TYR A 80 5.54 13.30 -7.36
CA TYR A 80 6.33 13.77 -8.48
C TYR A 80 6.95 12.58 -9.23
N THR A 81 7.24 12.77 -10.51
CA THR A 81 7.88 11.74 -11.34
C THR A 81 9.25 11.36 -10.74
N PRO A 82 9.47 10.07 -10.41
CA PRO A 82 10.72 9.62 -9.81
C PRO A 82 11.81 9.35 -10.86
N TYR A 83 11.48 9.23 -12.15
CA TYR A 83 12.49 9.03 -13.19
C TYR A 83 13.49 10.18 -13.23
N LEU A 84 14.77 9.84 -13.25
CA LEU A 84 15.85 10.76 -13.59
C LEU A 84 15.69 11.17 -15.06
N LYS A 85 15.86 12.45 -15.34
CA LYS A 85 15.86 12.99 -16.71
C LYS A 85 17.18 12.70 -17.39
#